data_AF-A0A127F1U0-F1
#
_entry.id   AF-A0A127F1U0-F1
#
_cell.length_a   1.000
_cell.length_b   1.000
_cell.length_c   1.000
_cell.angle_alpha   90.00
_cell.angle_beta   90.00
_cell.angle_gamma   90.00
#
_symmetry.space_group_name_H-M   'P 1'
#
loop_
_entity.id
_entity.type
_entity.pdbx_description
1 polymer ?
#
loop_
_entity_poly.entity_id
_entity_poly.type
_entity_poly.pdbx_seq_one_letter_code
_entity_poly.pdbx_strand_id
1 'polypeptide(L)'
;MARLIRTIVQIAVHVASIAFQSRTQGTMLKLAGALLAIGAFVACSGAVAQTANDDVDPAHKNPLRVRDIANRPCVTVKGRMLIDKINTNIITHYLRAANSCPKVIKIKACYTQSTRCVEFTLHSLEKKEVLLGITNSSMPTLNFDFTEKEM
;
A
#
# COMPACT_ATOMS: atom_id res chain seq x y z
N MET A 1 -36.95 -25.77 -19.30
CA MET A 1 -35.93 -26.72 -18.79
C MET A 1 -34.75 -26.79 -19.76
N ALA A 2 -33.82 -25.81 -19.75
CA ALA A 2 -32.64 -25.84 -20.63
C ALA A 2 -31.54 -24.83 -20.24
N ARG A 3 -31.30 -24.60 -18.94
CA ARG A 3 -30.18 -23.74 -18.47
C ARG A 3 -29.55 -24.29 -17.19
N LEU A 4 -29.25 -25.59 -17.21
CA LEU A 4 -28.78 -26.34 -16.04
C LEU A 4 -27.64 -27.31 -16.44
N ILE A 5 -26.68 -26.86 -17.27
CA ILE A 5 -25.51 -27.67 -17.70
C ILE A 5 -24.28 -26.78 -17.98
N ARG A 6 -23.86 -25.91 -17.04
CA ARG A 6 -22.54 -25.23 -17.11
C ARG A 6 -21.88 -25.08 -15.72
N THR A 7 -22.17 -26.02 -14.85
CA THR A 7 -21.38 -26.34 -13.66
C THR A 7 -20.72 -27.70 -13.94
N ILE A 8 -19.52 -27.97 -13.42
CA ILE A 8 -18.71 -29.21 -13.57
C ILE A 8 -17.52 -29.14 -14.56
N VAL A 9 -16.77 -28.03 -14.62
CA VAL A 9 -15.33 -28.14 -14.95
C VAL A 9 -14.58 -27.09 -14.13
N GLN A 10 -13.45 -27.48 -13.53
CA GLN A 10 -12.51 -26.69 -12.71
C GLN A 10 -12.65 -26.76 -11.18
N ILE A 11 -12.76 -27.99 -10.66
CA ILE A 11 -12.22 -28.34 -9.33
C ILE A 11 -11.11 -29.37 -9.53
N ALA A 12 -9.85 -28.91 -9.47
CA ALA A 12 -8.59 -29.64 -9.29
C ALA A 12 -7.51 -28.58 -9.59
N VAL A 13 -6.64 -28.16 -8.68
CA VAL A 13 -5.54 -28.95 -8.13
C VAL A 13 -5.14 -28.39 -6.77
N HIS A 14 -5.10 -29.29 -5.80
CA HIS A 14 -4.53 -29.13 -4.47
C HIS A 14 -3.00 -29.24 -4.51
N VAL A 15 -2.34 -28.43 -3.65
CA VAL A 15 -1.19 -28.81 -2.80
C VAL A 15 0.09 -29.31 -3.49
N ALA A 16 1.12 -28.44 -3.52
CA ALA A 16 2.52 -28.83 -3.47
C ALA A 16 3.31 -27.68 -2.80
N SER A 17 3.57 -27.77 -1.50
CA SER A 17 4.83 -28.26 -0.92
C SER A 17 5.90 -27.18 -0.81
N ILE A 18 6.00 -26.70 0.43
CA ILE A 18 7.09 -25.92 1.01
C ILE A 18 8.41 -26.69 0.84
N ALA A 19 9.39 -26.09 0.18
CA ALA A 19 10.77 -26.56 0.21
C ALA A 19 11.70 -25.39 0.52
N PHE A 20 12.14 -25.41 1.77
CA PHE A 20 13.14 -24.59 2.42
C PHE A 20 14.53 -24.99 1.91
N GLN A 21 15.33 -24.06 1.38
CA GLN A 21 16.79 -24.30 1.27
C GLN A 21 17.61 -23.01 1.22
N SER A 22 18.00 -22.58 2.41
CA SER A 22 19.19 -21.77 2.65
C SER A 22 20.45 -22.63 2.47
N ARG A 23 21.40 -22.19 1.62
CA ARG A 23 22.78 -22.72 1.58
C ARG A 23 23.71 -21.57 1.14
N THR A 24 24.25 -20.79 2.07
CA THR A 24 25.62 -20.87 2.60
C THR A 24 26.76 -21.10 1.59
N GLN A 25 27.69 -20.14 1.63
CA GLN A 25 29.16 -20.25 1.49
C GLN A 25 29.80 -20.52 0.11
N GLY A 26 30.32 -19.43 -0.46
CA GLY A 26 31.76 -19.18 -0.72
C GLY A 26 32.63 -20.24 -1.41
N THR A 27 33.25 -19.84 -2.53
CA THR A 27 34.65 -20.19 -2.85
C THR A 27 35.26 -19.20 -3.85
N MET A 28 36.54 -18.93 -3.62
CA MET A 28 37.45 -17.99 -4.26
C MET A 28 37.77 -18.28 -5.75
N LEU A 29 37.96 -17.17 -6.48
CA LEU A 29 39.10 -16.86 -7.36
C LEU A 29 39.66 -17.97 -8.29
N LYS A 30 39.45 -17.81 -9.60
CA LYS A 30 40.48 -18.10 -10.62
C LYS A 30 40.47 -17.05 -11.73
N LEU A 31 41.69 -16.63 -12.06
CA LEU A 31 42.07 -15.55 -12.96
C LEU A 31 42.28 -16.08 -14.39
N ALA A 32 42.16 -15.15 -15.35
CA ALA A 32 42.78 -15.10 -16.68
C ALA A 32 42.14 -15.88 -17.84
N GLY A 33 41.96 -15.18 -18.96
CA GLY A 33 41.77 -15.78 -20.29
C GLY A 33 40.88 -14.94 -21.22
N ALA A 34 41.48 -14.28 -22.20
CA ALA A 34 40.89 -13.21 -23.01
C ALA A 34 39.91 -13.64 -24.13
N LEU A 35 39.10 -12.66 -24.54
CA LEU A 35 38.59 -12.35 -25.89
C LEU A 35 37.40 -13.13 -26.50
N LEU A 36 36.38 -12.32 -26.78
CA LEU A 36 35.43 -12.36 -27.91
C LEU A 36 34.55 -13.60 -28.08
N ALA A 37 33.38 -13.53 -27.46
CA ALA A 37 32.17 -14.00 -28.12
C ALA A 37 31.05 -12.99 -27.86
N ILE A 38 30.63 -12.31 -28.94
CA ILE A 38 29.39 -11.57 -29.04
C ILE A 38 28.28 -12.62 -28.91
N GLY A 39 27.81 -12.84 -27.68
CA GLY A 39 26.75 -13.77 -27.35
C GLY A 39 25.54 -12.98 -26.88
N ALA A 40 24.51 -12.97 -27.71
CA ALA A 40 23.21 -12.38 -27.41
C ALA A 40 22.62 -12.98 -26.12
N PHE A 41 22.65 -12.24 -25.02
CA PHE A 41 21.77 -12.53 -23.88
C PHE A 41 20.39 -11.96 -24.19
N VAL A 42 19.61 -12.83 -24.81
CA VAL A 42 18.16 -12.77 -24.92
C VAL A 42 17.55 -12.56 -23.54
N ALA A 43 16.55 -11.69 -23.52
CA ALA A 43 15.82 -11.22 -22.37
C ALA A 43 15.36 -12.31 -21.40
N CYS A 44 15.57 -12.07 -20.10
CA CYS A 44 14.59 -12.41 -19.09
C CYS A 44 14.34 -11.16 -18.25
N SER A 45 13.51 -10.29 -18.81
CA SER A 45 12.79 -9.27 -18.06
C SER A 45 11.94 -10.00 -17.02
N GLY A 46 12.47 -10.13 -15.81
CA GLY A 46 11.68 -10.50 -14.65
C GLY A 46 10.68 -9.39 -14.40
N ALA A 47 9.47 -9.53 -14.93
CA ALA A 47 8.33 -8.74 -14.52
C ALA A 47 8.04 -9.11 -13.06
N VAL A 48 8.68 -8.40 -12.13
CA VAL A 48 8.17 -8.31 -10.76
C VAL A 48 6.80 -7.65 -10.91
N ALA A 49 5.75 -8.46 -10.81
CA ALA A 49 4.40 -7.96 -10.59
C ALA A 49 4.42 -7.26 -9.22
N GLN A 50 4.80 -5.98 -9.23
CA GLN A 50 4.42 -5.07 -8.17
C GLN A 50 2.89 -5.11 -8.18
N THR A 51 2.30 -5.77 -7.19
CA THR A 51 0.95 -5.45 -6.78
C THR A 51 0.99 -3.97 -6.43
N ALA A 52 0.67 -3.13 -7.41
CA ALA A 52 0.31 -1.76 -7.19
C ALA A 52 -0.91 -1.81 -6.27
N ASN A 53 -0.64 -1.81 -4.96
CA ASN A 53 -1.45 -1.02 -4.08
C ASN A 53 -1.27 0.37 -4.67
N ASP A 54 -2.22 0.80 -5.50
CA ASP A 54 -2.32 2.18 -5.92
C ASP A 54 -2.42 2.98 -4.61
N ASP A 55 -1.25 3.44 -4.14
CA ASP A 55 -1.10 4.43 -3.08
C ASP A 55 -1.59 5.72 -3.73
N VAL A 56 -2.91 5.80 -3.94
CA VAL A 56 -3.60 6.99 -4.42
C VAL A 56 -3.36 8.00 -3.33
N ASP A 57 -2.33 8.82 -3.49
CA ASP A 57 -2.07 9.95 -2.61
C ASP A 57 -3.25 10.92 -2.78
N PRO A 58 -4.20 10.96 -1.83
CA PRO A 58 -5.36 11.84 -1.95
C PRO A 58 -4.94 13.31 -1.85
N ALA A 59 -3.66 13.60 -1.55
CA ALA A 59 -3.10 14.94 -1.47
C ALA A 59 -3.21 15.74 -2.78
N HIS A 60 -3.44 15.12 -3.94
CA HIS A 60 -3.56 15.87 -5.19
C HIS A 60 -4.87 16.67 -5.31
N LYS A 61 -5.90 16.32 -4.53
CA LYS A 61 -7.22 16.99 -4.60
C LYS A 61 -7.37 18.22 -3.72
N ASN A 62 -6.43 18.50 -2.80
CA ASN A 62 -6.60 19.57 -1.83
C ASN A 62 -5.74 20.81 -2.17
N PRO A 63 -6.34 21.95 -2.56
CA PRO A 63 -5.60 23.18 -2.88
C PRO A 63 -4.99 23.87 -1.63
N LEU A 64 -5.49 23.56 -0.43
CA LEU A 64 -5.06 24.16 0.83
C LEU A 64 -4.18 23.16 1.61
N ARG A 65 -2.89 23.13 1.25
CA ARG A 65 -1.88 22.27 1.87
C ARG A 65 -0.92 23.09 2.70
N VAL A 66 -0.61 22.62 3.91
CA VAL A 66 0.42 23.20 4.76
C VAL A 66 1.78 22.87 4.15
N ARG A 67 2.65 23.89 4.05
CA ARG A 67 3.94 23.79 3.37
C ARG A 67 5.10 24.11 4.31
N ASP A 68 6.24 23.50 4.02
CA ASP A 68 7.50 23.80 4.67
C ASP A 68 8.11 25.13 4.18
N ILE A 69 9.28 25.49 4.71
CA ILE A 69 10.04 26.70 4.35
C ILE A 69 10.45 26.68 2.86
N ALA A 70 10.59 25.49 2.27
CA ALA A 70 10.89 25.31 0.84
C ALA A 70 9.61 25.27 -0.02
N ASN A 71 8.45 25.66 0.52
CA ASN A 71 7.15 25.65 -0.14
C ASN A 71 6.70 24.25 -0.62
N ARG A 72 7.15 23.19 0.04
CA ARG A 72 6.76 21.80 -0.26
C ARG A 72 5.70 21.32 0.73
N PRO A 73 4.70 20.53 0.30
CA PRO A 73 3.78 19.88 1.23
C PRO A 73 4.55 19.03 2.24
N CYS A 74 4.35 19.29 3.52
CA CYS A 74 5.10 18.62 4.58
C CYS A 74 4.31 17.54 5.32
N VAL A 75 3.02 17.39 5.00
CA VAL A 75 2.13 16.38 5.56
C VAL A 75 1.87 15.29 4.54
N THR A 76 2.02 14.04 4.96
CA THR A 76 1.64 12.87 4.17
C THR A 76 0.58 12.09 4.91
N VAL A 77 -0.50 11.71 4.24
CA VAL A 77 -1.57 10.87 4.80
C VAL A 77 -1.77 9.69 3.87
N LYS A 78 -1.62 8.47 4.41
CA LYS A 78 -1.77 7.23 3.65
C LYS A 78 -2.87 6.36 4.25
N GLY A 79 -3.68 5.76 3.39
CA GLY A 79 -4.67 4.77 3.79
C GLY A 79 -4.03 3.39 3.98
N ARG A 80 -4.53 2.64 4.95
CA ARG A 80 -4.19 1.22 5.15
C ARG A 80 -5.43 0.43 5.51
N MET A 81 -5.59 -0.73 4.90
CA MET A 81 -6.70 -1.64 5.18
C MET A 81 -6.15 -2.90 5.86
N LEU A 82 -6.83 -3.37 6.89
CA LEU A 82 -6.47 -4.56 7.63
C LEU A 82 -7.70 -5.47 7.76
N ILE A 83 -7.61 -6.67 7.17
CA ILE A 83 -8.64 -7.70 7.30
C ILE A 83 -8.45 -8.39 8.66
N ASP A 84 -9.53 -8.56 9.41
CA ASP A 84 -9.48 -9.27 10.68
C ASP A 84 -9.12 -10.76 10.49
N LYS A 85 -8.33 -11.31 11.42
CA LYS A 85 -7.78 -12.67 11.31
C LYS A 85 -8.82 -13.76 11.64
N ILE A 86 -9.82 -13.43 12.45
CA ILE A 86 -10.86 -14.36 12.91
C ILE A 86 -12.07 -14.28 11.98
N ASN A 87 -12.47 -13.05 11.62
CA ASN A 87 -13.60 -12.81 10.76
C ASN A 87 -13.20 -11.98 9.54
N THR A 88 -12.95 -12.67 8.42
CA THR A 88 -12.57 -12.03 7.15
C THR A 88 -13.65 -11.11 6.58
N ASN A 89 -14.86 -11.09 7.16
CA ASN A 89 -15.89 -10.12 6.82
C ASN A 89 -15.66 -8.75 7.45
N ILE A 90 -14.70 -8.60 8.36
CA ILE A 90 -14.39 -7.35 9.05
C ILE A 90 -13.12 -6.77 8.45
N ILE A 91 -13.21 -5.55 7.92
CA ILE A 91 -12.10 -4.81 7.36
C ILE A 91 -11.95 -3.52 8.15
N THR A 92 -10.77 -3.29 8.71
CA THR A 92 -10.44 -2.09 9.47
C THR A 92 -9.67 -1.11 8.59
N HIS A 93 -10.12 0.13 8.55
CA HIS A 93 -9.50 1.21 7.79
C HIS A 93 -8.72 2.14 8.71
N TYR A 94 -7.42 2.21 8.48
CA TYR A 94 -6.50 3.09 9.19
C TYR A 94 -5.99 4.20 8.26
N LEU A 95 -5.68 5.33 8.86
CA LEU A 95 -4.93 6.41 8.25
C LEU A 95 -3.60 6.56 8.98
N ARG A 96 -2.50 6.50 8.24
CA ARG A 96 -1.17 6.81 8.74
C ARG A 96 -0.80 8.21 8.25
N ALA A 97 -0.71 9.15 9.18
CA ALA A 97 -0.30 10.52 8.92
C ALA A 97 1.12 10.77 9.43
N ALA A 98 1.89 11.56 8.69
CA ALA A 98 3.23 12.00 9.05
C ALA A 98 3.36 13.50 8.82
N ASN A 99 3.85 14.22 9.82
CA ASN A 99 4.12 15.65 9.75
C ASN A 99 5.63 15.88 9.72
N SER A 100 6.14 16.46 8.66
CA SER A 100 7.54 16.86 8.55
C SER A 100 7.74 18.38 8.79
N CYS A 101 6.67 19.12 9.03
CA CYS A 101 6.75 20.52 9.39
C CYS A 101 7.15 20.72 10.86
N PRO A 102 7.86 21.81 11.18
CA PRO A 102 8.19 22.20 12.55
C PRO A 102 6.99 22.88 13.25
N LYS A 103 5.76 22.42 12.98
CA LYS A 103 4.51 23.07 13.41
C LYS A 103 3.47 22.02 13.80
N VAL A 104 2.49 22.42 14.60
CA VAL A 104 1.34 21.55 14.94
C VAL A 104 0.25 21.71 13.88
N ILE A 105 -0.26 20.59 13.38
CA ILE A 105 -1.26 20.58 12.30
C ILE A 105 -2.48 19.79 12.76
N LYS A 106 -3.67 20.38 12.61
CA LYS A 106 -4.94 19.68 12.77
C LYS A 106 -5.35 19.08 11.44
N ILE A 107 -5.63 17.78 11.43
CA ILE A 107 -6.11 17.05 10.26
C ILE A 107 -7.55 16.62 10.50
N LYS A 108 -8.40 16.84 9.50
CA LYS A 108 -9.76 16.29 9.44
C LYS A 108 -9.83 15.36 8.24
N ALA A 109 -10.05 14.07 8.48
CA ALA A 109 -10.16 13.07 7.42
C ALA A 109 -11.55 12.44 7.41
N CYS A 110 -12.13 12.27 6.23
CA CYS A 110 -13.48 11.74 6.03
C CYS A 110 -13.45 10.66 4.95
N TYR A 111 -14.36 9.70 5.02
CA TYR A 111 -14.65 8.89 3.83
C TYR A 111 -15.14 9.78 2.69
N THR A 112 -14.71 9.49 1.46
CA THR A 112 -15.17 10.24 0.29
C THR A 112 -16.70 10.18 0.20
N GLN A 113 -17.33 11.35 0.00
CA GLN A 113 -18.79 11.54 0.00
C GLN A 113 -19.49 11.24 1.34
N SER A 114 -18.75 11.11 2.44
CA SER A 114 -19.32 10.93 3.78
C SER A 114 -19.18 12.20 4.61
N THR A 115 -20.14 12.40 5.52
CA THR A 115 -20.06 13.41 6.57
C THR A 115 -19.35 12.89 7.82
N ARG A 116 -19.02 11.60 7.88
CA ARG A 116 -18.32 10.98 9.02
C ARG A 116 -16.82 11.22 8.89
N CYS A 117 -16.31 12.06 9.78
CA CYS A 117 -14.92 12.47 9.79
C CYS A 117 -14.27 12.19 11.15
N VAL A 118 -12.98 11.93 11.12
CA VAL A 118 -12.13 11.86 12.30
C VAL A 118 -11.19 13.06 12.29
N GLU A 119 -11.16 13.79 13.40
CA GLU A 119 -10.25 14.91 13.60
C GLU A 119 -9.13 14.49 14.55
N PHE A 120 -7.90 14.81 14.21
CA PHE A 120 -6.76 14.54 15.06
C PHE A 120 -5.67 15.60 14.88
N THR A 121 -4.92 15.81 15.95
CA THR A 121 -3.74 16.68 15.94
C THR A 121 -2.50 15.86 15.65
N LEU A 122 -1.63 16.44 14.83
CA LEU A 122 -0.33 15.91 14.46
C LEU A 122 0.75 16.95 14.84
N HIS A 123 1.53 16.61 15.85
CA HIS A 123 2.62 17.43 16.37
C HIS A 123 3.79 17.51 15.38
N SER A 124 4.71 18.43 15.66
CA SER A 124 5.95 18.60 14.88
C SER A 124 6.72 17.30 14.78
N LEU A 125 7.11 16.91 13.56
CA LEU A 125 7.89 15.69 13.27
C LEU A 125 7.21 14.38 13.70
N GLU A 126 5.90 14.40 14.00
CA GLU A 126 5.16 13.25 14.49
C GLU A 126 4.68 12.33 13.35
N LYS A 127 4.62 11.03 13.64
CA LYS A 127 3.88 10.04 12.85
C LYS A 127 2.78 9.43 13.71
N LYS A 128 1.58 9.35 13.16
CA LYS A 128 0.39 8.89 13.89
C LYS A 128 -0.45 7.97 13.02
N GLU A 129 -0.96 6.91 13.61
CA GLU A 129 -1.93 6.02 13.00
C GLU A 129 -3.29 6.22 13.68
N VAL A 130 -4.34 6.38 12.89
CA VAL A 130 -5.68 6.72 13.37
C VAL A 130 -6.68 5.78 12.70
N LEU A 131 -7.62 5.26 13.47
CA LEU A 131 -8.73 4.46 12.96
C LEU A 131 -9.74 5.39 12.28
N LEU A 132 -9.97 5.20 10.98
CA LEU A 132 -11.02 5.92 10.25
C LEU A 132 -12.39 5.22 10.41
N GLY A 133 -12.38 3.88 10.47
CA GLY A 133 -13.57 3.09 10.77
C GLY A 133 -13.38 1.59 10.50
N ILE A 134 -14.43 0.85 10.80
CA ILE A 134 -14.53 -0.59 10.55
C ILE A 134 -15.68 -0.79 9.55
N THR A 135 -15.42 -1.55 8.50
CA THR A 135 -16.37 -1.86 7.44
C THR A 135 -16.47 -3.37 7.24
N ASN A 136 -17.39 -3.78 6.37
CA ASN A 136 -17.54 -5.16 5.94
C ASN A 136 -16.88 -5.43 4.58
N SER A 137 -16.80 -6.70 4.18
CA SER A 137 -16.28 -7.11 2.87
C SER A 137 -17.04 -6.56 1.66
N SER A 138 -18.23 -5.98 1.85
CA SER A 138 -19.00 -5.35 0.77
C SER A 138 -18.44 -3.98 0.37
N MET A 139 -17.63 -3.34 1.20
CA MET A 139 -16.93 -2.09 0.88
C MET A 139 -15.42 -2.24 1.16
N PRO A 140 -14.68 -3.00 0.34
CA PRO A 140 -13.28 -3.32 0.58
C PRO A 140 -12.32 -2.19 0.18
N THR A 141 -12.81 -1.08 -0.37
CA THR A 141 -11.98 0.02 -0.86
C THR A 141 -11.99 1.18 0.12
N LEU A 142 -10.79 1.69 0.42
CA LEU A 142 -10.59 2.86 1.26
C LEU A 142 -10.44 4.10 0.39
N ASN A 143 -11.53 4.85 0.21
CA ASN A 143 -11.51 6.17 -0.41
C ASN A 143 -11.75 7.24 0.66
N PHE A 144 -10.82 8.19 0.78
CA PHE A 144 -10.90 9.24 1.79
C PHE A 144 -10.40 10.58 1.26
N ASP A 145 -10.94 11.64 1.83
CA ASP A 145 -10.53 13.02 1.61
C ASP A 145 -10.08 13.60 2.96
N PHE A 146 -9.13 14.54 2.94
CA PHE A 146 -8.66 15.16 4.18
C PHE A 146 -8.31 16.64 3.98
N THR A 147 -8.46 17.41 5.07
CA THR A 147 -8.09 18.82 5.14
C THR A 147 -7.10 19.07 6.27
N GLU A 148 -6.26 20.08 6.07
CA GLU A 148 -5.20 20.48 6.99
C GLU A 148 -5.45 21.90 7.48
N LYS A 149 -5.17 22.14 8.76
CA LYS A 149 -5.17 23.48 9.34
C LYS A 149 -4.01 23.64 10.31
N GLU A 150 -3.18 24.65 10.09
CA GLU A 150 -2.15 25.08 11.06
C GLU A 150 -2.85 25.60 12.33
N MET A 151 -2.35 25.17 13.51
CA MET A 151 -2.85 25.60 14.82
C MET A 151 -2.07 26.78 15.37
#